data_AF-A0A2M8DUT2-F1
#
_entry.id   AF-A0A2M8DUT2-F1
#
_cell.length_a   1.000
_cell.length_b   1.000
_cell.length_c   1.000
_cell.angle_alpha   90.00
_cell.angle_beta   90.00
_cell.angle_gamma   90.00
#
_symmetry.space_group_name_H-M   'P 1'
#
loop_
_entity.id
_entity.type
_entity.pdbx_description
1 polymer ?
#
loop_
_entity_poly.entity_id
_entity_poly.type
_entity_poly.pdbx_seq_one_letter_code
_entity_poly.pdbx_strand_id
1 'polypeptide(L)'
;MVIDVLERSDLPFPRSLPEFQRLFPDDAACASYLERASWHNGFVCARCGAIGEPYRIATRPGVLRCRKCRCDTSLTAGTVMERTHTPLSVWFWAAYLLTSQMPGI
;
A
#
# COMPACT_ATOMS: atom_id res chain seq x y z
N MET A 1 -22.32 6.17 2.20
CA MET A 1 -21.28 5.23 2.68
C MET A 1 -19.97 5.69 2.07
N VAL A 2 -19.41 6.76 2.62
CA VAL A 2 -18.14 7.34 2.20
C VAL A 2 -17.03 6.55 2.84
N ILE A 3 -16.03 6.24 2.02
CA ILE A 3 -14.83 5.49 2.37
C ILE A 3 -14.08 6.38 3.35
N ASP A 4 -14.01 5.96 4.62
CA ASP A 4 -13.29 6.69 5.65
C ASP A 4 -11.79 6.50 5.43
N VAL A 5 -11.21 7.35 4.58
CA VAL A 5 -9.78 7.40 4.26
C VAL A 5 -9.03 8.23 5.33
N LEU A 6 -9.72 8.81 6.32
CA LEU A 6 -9.18 9.90 7.14
C LEU A 6 -9.16 9.68 8.66
N GLU A 7 -9.75 8.64 9.25
CA GLU A 7 -9.51 8.35 10.68
C GLU A 7 -8.16 7.65 10.93
N ARG A 8 -7.06 8.41 10.80
CA ARG A 8 -5.71 8.06 11.27
C ARG A 8 -5.31 8.94 12.48
N SER A 9 -6.11 8.90 13.55
CA SER A 9 -5.92 9.69 14.77
C SER A 9 -4.63 9.41 15.57
N ASP A 10 -3.89 8.34 15.25
CA ASP A 10 -2.75 7.90 16.06
C ASP A 10 -1.36 8.17 15.47
N LEU A 11 -1.26 8.83 14.30
CA LEU A 11 0.02 9.20 13.69
C LEU A 11 0.02 10.65 13.22
N PRO A 12 0.95 11.52 13.68
CA PRO A 12 1.04 12.88 13.18
C PRO A 12 1.31 12.82 11.66
N PHE A 13 0.46 13.47 10.87
CA PHE A 13 0.68 13.59 9.43
C PHE A 13 2.05 14.23 9.20
N PRO A 14 2.93 13.63 8.37
CA PRO A 14 4.28 14.14 8.18
C PRO A 14 4.22 15.55 7.56
N ARG A 15 4.93 16.49 8.19
CA ARG A 15 4.90 17.92 7.83
C ARG A 15 5.95 18.30 6.80
N SER A 16 6.79 17.34 6.41
CA SER A 16 7.79 17.51 5.36
C SER A 16 8.04 16.20 4.62
N LEU A 17 8.53 16.30 3.37
CA LEU A 17 8.91 15.13 2.57
C LEU A 17 9.93 14.23 3.29
N PRO A 18 10.98 14.75 3.98
CA PRO A 18 11.92 13.89 4.72
C PRO A 18 11.27 13.12 5.87
N GLU A 19 10.27 13.68 6.56
CA GLU A 19 9.50 12.94 7.57
C GLU A 19 8.68 11.82 6.94
N PHE A 20 8.03 12.10 5.81
CA PHE A 20 7.27 11.09 5.07
C PHE A 20 8.18 9.95 4.56
N GLN A 21 9.36 10.29 4.04
CA GLN A 21 10.37 9.31 3.60
C GLN A 21 10.86 8.42 4.75
N ARG A 22 10.95 8.94 5.98
CA ARG A 22 11.27 8.12 7.17
C ARG A 22 10.17 7.13 7.54
N LEU A 23 8.90 7.48 7.30
CA LEU A 23 7.77 6.57 7.51
C LEU A 23 7.69 5.50 6.41
N PHE A 24 8.12 5.83 5.19
CA PHE A 24 8.10 4.96 4.02
C PHE A 24 9.49 4.92 3.35
N PRO A 25 10.49 4.29 4.00
CA PRO A 25 11.86 4.29 3.52
C PRO A 25 12.09 3.39 2.30
N ASP A 26 11.26 2.35 2.13
CA ASP A 26 11.42 1.34 1.10
C ASP A 26 10.08 0.76 0.63
N ASP A 27 10.14 -0.04 -0.44
CA ASP A 27 8.98 -0.68 -1.04
C ASP A 27 8.31 -1.71 -0.13
N ALA A 28 9.03 -2.31 0.82
CA ALA A 28 8.44 -3.26 1.78
C ALA A 28 7.60 -2.54 2.83
N ALA A 29 8.03 -1.37 3.29
CA ALA A 29 7.24 -0.49 4.16
C ALA A 29 5.96 -0.01 3.45
N CYS A 30 6.08 0.39 2.17
CA CYS A 30 4.94 0.80 1.35
C CYS A 30 3.97 -0.37 1.10
N ALA A 31 4.48 -1.55 0.75
CA ALA A 31 3.69 -2.75 0.57
C ALA A 31 2.95 -3.15 1.86
N SER A 32 3.61 -3.08 3.00
CA SER A 32 2.98 -3.38 4.30
C SER A 32 1.85 -2.39 4.62
N TYR A 33 1.99 -1.12 4.22
CA TYR A 33 0.93 -0.14 4.35
C TYR A 33 -0.25 -0.43 3.42
N LEU A 34 0.01 -0.73 2.14
CA LEU A 34 -1.03 -1.09 1.18
C LEU A 34 -1.78 -2.36 1.61
N GLU A 35 -1.07 -3.37 2.13
CA GLU A 35 -1.70 -4.59 2.63
C GLU A 35 -2.67 -4.30 3.78
N ARG A 36 -2.26 -3.48 4.76
CA ARG A 36 -3.13 -3.08 5.88
C ARG A 36 -4.32 -2.24 5.42
N ALA A 37 -4.12 -1.37 4.42
CA ALA A 37 -5.18 -0.57 3.84
C ALA A 37 -6.20 -1.42 3.07
N SER A 38 -5.73 -2.43 2.33
CA SER A 38 -6.58 -3.35 1.56
C SER A 38 -7.30 -4.36 2.45
N TRP A 39 -6.64 -4.84 3.51
CA TRP A 39 -7.18 -5.85 4.42
C TRP A 39 -6.91 -5.50 5.88
N HIS A 40 -7.88 -4.84 6.52
CA HIS A 40 -7.80 -4.51 7.94
C HIS A 40 -7.65 -5.76 8.84
N ASN A 41 -8.36 -6.85 8.51
CA ASN A 41 -8.39 -8.07 9.32
C ASN A 41 -7.62 -9.25 8.69
N GLY A 42 -6.64 -8.95 7.83
CA GLY A 42 -5.78 -9.95 7.22
C GLY A 42 -6.21 -10.42 5.83
N PHE A 43 -5.27 -11.02 5.12
CA PHE A 43 -5.38 -11.32 3.70
C PHE A 43 -6.53 -12.30 3.39
N VAL A 44 -7.34 -11.92 2.39
CA VAL A 44 -8.37 -12.76 1.79
C VAL A 44 -8.10 -12.88 0.30
N CYS A 45 -7.90 -14.11 -0.18
CA CYS A 45 -7.64 -14.35 -1.60
C CYS A 45 -8.88 -14.07 -2.46
N ALA A 46 -8.80 -13.10 -3.37
CA ALA A 46 -9.89 -12.76 -4.29
C ALA A 46 -10.35 -13.91 -5.20
N ARG A 47 -9.48 -14.90 -5.45
CA ARG A 47 -9.78 -16.04 -6.35
C ARG A 47 -10.48 -17.20 -5.66
N CYS A 48 -10.10 -17.52 -4.43
CA CYS A 48 -10.58 -18.74 -3.74
C CYS A 48 -11.18 -18.49 -2.35
N GLY A 49 -11.21 -17.25 -1.88
CA GLY A 49 -11.74 -16.86 -0.58
C GLY A 49 -10.94 -17.35 0.62
N ALA A 50 -9.76 -17.96 0.42
CA ALA A 50 -8.93 -18.40 1.54
C ALA A 50 -8.47 -17.20 2.37
N ILE A 51 -8.70 -17.30 3.68
CA ILE A 51 -8.29 -16.32 4.68
C ILE A 51 -7.04 -16.85 5.39
N GLY A 52 -6.04 -16.00 5.59
CA GLY A 52 -4.84 -16.34 6.34
C GLY A 52 -3.58 -15.72 5.74
N GLU A 53 -2.42 -16.13 6.24
CA GLU A 53 -1.16 -15.50 5.84
C GLU A 53 -0.72 -15.92 4.42
N PRO A 54 -0.45 -14.95 3.52
CA PRO A 54 0.03 -15.25 2.17
C PRO A 54 1.53 -15.55 2.15
N TYR A 55 2.01 -16.13 1.05
CA TYR A 55 3.44 -16.17 0.74
C TYR A 55 3.92 -14.82 0.24
N ARG A 56 5.00 -14.32 0.85
CA ARG A 56 5.68 -13.09 0.45
C ARG A 56 6.84 -13.42 -0.50
N ILE A 57 6.95 -12.65 -1.58
CA ILE A 57 8.01 -12.81 -2.58
C ILE A 57 9.04 -11.70 -2.34
N ALA A 58 10.24 -12.04 -1.86
CA ALA A 58 11.27 -11.04 -1.51
C ALA A 58 11.65 -10.13 -2.68
N THR A 59 11.66 -10.66 -3.91
CA THR A 59 11.96 -9.89 -5.13
C THR A 59 10.79 -9.05 -5.64
N ARG A 60 9.57 -9.24 -5.09
CA ARG A 60 8.34 -8.55 -5.50
C ARG A 60 7.49 -8.22 -4.26
N PRO A 61 7.90 -7.24 -3.44
CA PRO A 61 7.22 -6.92 -2.18
C PRO A 61 5.75 -6.49 -2.37
N GLY A 62 5.41 -5.96 -3.55
CA GLY A 62 4.03 -5.63 -3.94
C GLY A 62 3.13 -6.81 -4.29
N VAL A 63 3.64 -8.06 -4.27
CA VAL A 63 2.89 -9.25 -4.71
C VAL A 63 2.80 -10.28 -3.59
N LEU A 64 1.58 -10.69 -3.29
CA LEU A 64 1.24 -11.72 -2.32
C LEU A 64 0.76 -12.97 -3.03
N ARG A 65 1.22 -14.15 -2.63
CA ARG A 65 0.74 -15.42 -3.20
C ARG A 65 -0.13 -16.18 -2.22
N CYS A 66 -1.33 -16.54 -2.63
CA CYS A 66 -2.22 -17.37 -1.82
C CYS A 66 -1.60 -18.76 -1.56
N ARG A 67 -1.59 -19.20 -0.30
CA ARG A 67 -1.10 -20.54 0.07
C ARG A 67 -1.98 -21.69 -0.45
N LYS A 68 -3.28 -21.46 -0.63
CA LYS A 68 -4.26 -22.48 -1.04
C LYS A 68 -4.30 -22.68 -2.55
N CYS A 69 -4.55 -21.62 -3.32
CA CYS A 69 -4.73 -21.72 -4.77
C CYS A 69 -3.49 -21.33 -5.58
N ARG A 70 -2.41 -20.87 -4.92
CA ARG A 70 -1.14 -20.41 -5.53
C ARG A 70 -1.28 -19.25 -6.53
N CYS A 71 -2.42 -18.55 -6.51
CA CYS A 71 -2.64 -17.36 -7.31
C CYS A 71 -1.93 -16.16 -6.67
N ASP A 72 -1.35 -15.31 -7.51
CA ASP A 72 -0.71 -14.07 -7.12
C ASP A 72 -1.74 -12.95 -7.05
N THR A 73 -1.64 -12.11 -6.05
CA THR A 73 -2.46 -10.93 -5.82
C THR A 73 -1.54 -9.73 -5.68
N SER A 74 -1.68 -8.75 -6.59
CA SER A 74 -0.92 -7.51 -6.48
C SER A 74 -1.57 -6.58 -5.46
N LEU A 75 -0.77 -6.00 -4.58
CA LEU A 75 -1.19 -4.94 -3.66
C LEU A 75 -1.60 -3.66 -4.37
N THR A 76 -1.13 -3.46 -5.61
CA THR A 76 -1.49 -2.32 -6.44
C THR A 76 -2.66 -2.61 -7.39
N ALA A 77 -3.25 -3.81 -7.35
CA ALA A 77 -4.35 -4.18 -8.24
C ALA A 77 -5.52 -3.20 -8.08
N GLY A 78 -6.03 -2.67 -9.20
CA GLY A 78 -7.12 -1.69 -9.21
C GLY A 78 -6.75 -0.28 -8.73
N THR A 79 -5.46 0.02 -8.56
CA THR A 79 -4.98 1.37 -8.19
C THR A 79 -4.27 2.04 -9.37
N VAL A 80 -3.99 3.35 -9.27
CA VAL A 80 -3.15 4.07 -10.26
C VAL A 80 -1.73 3.50 -10.39
N MET A 81 -1.28 2.74 -9.39
CA MET A 81 0.03 2.10 -9.36
C MET A 81 0.03 0.73 -10.07
N GLU A 82 -1.13 0.25 -10.52
CA GLU A 82 -1.27 -1.03 -11.20
C GLU A 82 -0.36 -1.09 -12.45
N ARG A 83 0.41 -2.18 -12.58
CA ARG A 83 1.32 -2.47 -13.71
C ARG A 83 2.41 -1.43 -13.98
N THR A 84 2.67 -0.53 -13.03
CA THR A 84 3.77 0.42 -13.14
C THR A 84 5.10 -0.28 -12.82
N HIS A 85 6.17 0.13 -13.49
CA HIS A 85 7.53 -0.32 -13.20
C HIS A 85 8.23 0.58 -12.16
N THR A 86 7.52 1.60 -11.68
CA THR A 86 8.02 2.57 -10.71
C THR A 86 7.99 1.95 -9.31
N PRO A 87 9.05 2.08 -8.51
CA PRO A 87 9.05 1.62 -7.12
C PRO A 87 7.89 2.20 -6.31
N LEU A 88 7.36 1.42 -5.37
CA LEU A 88 6.22 1.84 -4.53
C LEU A 88 6.57 3.07 -3.69
N SER A 89 7.80 3.11 -3.16
CA SER A 89 8.35 4.27 -2.45
C SER A 89 8.23 5.57 -3.24
N VAL A 90 8.56 5.54 -4.54
CA VAL A 90 8.46 6.72 -5.42
C VAL A 90 7.01 7.15 -5.62
N TRP A 91 6.09 6.20 -5.79
CA TRP A 91 4.66 6.50 -5.87
C TRP A 91 4.13 7.14 -4.59
N PHE A 92 4.57 6.67 -3.44
CA PHE A 92 4.20 7.22 -2.15
C PHE A 92 4.71 8.66 -1.99
N TRP A 93 5.95 8.95 -2.40
CA TRP A 93 6.49 10.32 -2.38
C TRP A 93 5.75 11.23 -3.35
N ALA A 94 5.44 10.75 -4.55
CA ALA A 94 4.66 11.51 -5.53
C ALA A 94 3.26 11.84 -5.00
N ALA A 95 2.58 10.86 -4.40
CA ALA A 95 1.27 11.07 -3.78
C ALA A 95 1.35 12.12 -2.65
N TYR A 96 2.36 12.02 -1.78
CA TYR A 96 2.59 13.02 -0.73
C TYR A 96 2.75 14.41 -1.32
N LEU A 97 3.65 14.58 -2.29
CA LEU A 97 3.90 15.87 -2.93
C LEU A 97 2.66 16.44 -3.63
N LEU A 98 1.89 15.62 -4.34
CA LEU A 98 0.64 16.06 -4.97
C LEU A 98 -0.37 16.59 -3.96
N THR A 99 -0.46 15.95 -2.78
CA THR A 99 -1.38 16.38 -1.71
C THR A 99 -0.84 17.55 -0.88
N SER A 100 0.48 17.71 -0.75
CA SER A 100 1.11 18.75 0.08
C SER A 100 1.41 20.05 -0.68
N GLN A 101 1.56 19.99 -2.01
CA GLN A 101 1.99 21.11 -2.86
C GLN A 101 0.81 21.90 -3.46
N MET A 102 -0.39 21.78 -2.91
CA MET A 102 -1.51 22.67 -3.25
C MET A 102 -1.67 23.70 -2.11
N PRO A 103 -0.87 24.79 -2.07
CA PRO A 103 -1.35 25.98 -1.38
C PRO A 103 -2.64 26.36 -2.09
N GLY A 104 -3.74 26.44 -1.34
CA GLY A 104 -5.08 26.60 -1.89
C GLY A 104 -5.14 27.68 -2.98
N ILE A 105 -5.94 27.40 -4.01
CA ILE A 105 -6.66 28.46 -4.71
C ILE A 105 -7.62 29.16 -3.74
#